data_AF-A0A6I1VV74-F1
#
_entry.id   AF-A0A6I1VV74-F1
#
_cell.length_a   1.000
_cell.length_b   1.000
_cell.length_c   1.000
_cell.angle_alpha   90.00
_cell.angle_beta   90.00
_cell.angle_gamma   90.00
#
_symmetry.space_group_name_H-M   'P 1'
#
loop_
_entity.id
_entity.type
_entity.pdbx_description
1 polymer ?
#
loop_
_entity_poly.entity_id
_entity_poly.type
_entity_poly.pdbx_seq_one_letter_code
_entity_poly.pdbx_strand_id
1 'polypeptide(L)'
;AYPQSLQDQVRQLIERDQLGSYLNERYPQRHAVQSDKALYAYAHEIKQEYLRNAPSFDKVLFDNRLDLTHRALGLHTTISRVQGGKLKAKKDLRVASLYKEAAPELLKMIVVYELAHH
;
A
#
# COMPACT_ATOMS: atom_id res chain seq x y z
N ALA A 1 -4.85 0.77 19.27
CA ALA A 1 -4.53 2.15 18.85
C ALA A 1 -3.08 2.47 19.23
N TYR A 2 -2.39 3.33 18.47
CA TYR A 2 -1.01 3.72 18.79
C TYR A 2 -0.94 4.57 20.07
N PRO A 3 0.21 4.60 20.80
CA PRO A 3 0.37 5.38 22.02
C PRO A 3 0.07 6.87 21.83
N GLN A 4 -0.54 7.51 22.84
CA GLN A 4 -0.94 8.93 22.77
C GLN A 4 0.24 9.86 22.48
N SER A 5 1.39 9.62 23.11
CA SER A 5 2.61 10.40 22.90
C SER A 5 3.07 10.43 21.44
N LEU A 6 2.91 9.32 20.71
CA LEU A 6 3.24 9.25 19.29
C LEU A 6 2.23 10.05 18.45
N GLN A 7 0.94 9.96 18.79
CA GLN A 7 -0.10 10.73 18.12
C GLN A 7 0.13 12.24 18.28
N ASP A 8 0.52 12.67 19.49
CA ASP A 8 0.80 14.07 19.80
C ASP A 8 2.03 14.58 19.05
N GLN A 9 3.10 13.77 18.94
CA GLN A 9 4.28 14.11 18.14
C GLN A 9 3.93 14.31 16.66
N VAL A 10 3.15 13.39 16.07
CA VAL A 10 2.71 13.51 14.68
C VAL A 10 1.83 14.74 14.49
N ARG A 11 0.92 15.02 15.43
CA ARG A 11 0.06 16.21 15.37
C ARG A 11 0.88 17.50 15.38
N GLN A 12 1.88 17.60 16.25
CA GLN A 12 2.77 18.76 16.29
C GLN A 12 3.55 18.95 14.98
N LEU A 13 4.01 17.85 14.36
CA LEU A 13 4.67 17.93 13.06
C LEU A 13 3.74 18.40 11.95
N ILE A 14 2.46 18.01 11.99
CA ILE A 14 1.44 18.47 11.04
C ILE A 14 1.14 19.95 11.26
N GLU A 15 0.89 20.37 12.51
CA GLU A 15 0.58 21.76 12.87
C GLU A 15 1.70 22.74 12.46
N ARG A 16 2.95 22.25 12.44
CA ARG A 16 4.13 23.04 12.06
C ARG A 16 4.50 22.91 10.58
N ASP A 17 3.75 22.15 9.79
CA ASP A 17 4.08 21.83 8.39
C ASP A 17 5.48 21.18 8.22
N GLN A 18 5.90 20.42 9.22
CA GLN A 18 7.23 19.79 9.28
C GLN A 18 7.21 18.29 8.99
N LEU A 19 6.02 17.67 8.91
CA LEU A 19 5.89 16.23 8.72
C LEU A 19 6.54 15.76 7.40
N GLY A 20 6.36 16.52 6.30
CA GLY A 20 6.97 16.19 5.01
C GLY A 20 8.50 16.19 5.07
N SER A 21 9.09 17.26 5.60
CA SER A 21 10.55 17.36 5.79
C SER A 21 11.09 16.26 6.69
N TYR A 22 10.42 16.00 7.81
CA TYR A 22 10.78 14.92 8.72
C TYR A 22 10.80 13.54 8.02
N LEU A 23 9.77 13.25 7.21
CA LEU A 23 9.70 11.99 6.47
C LEU A 23 10.77 11.91 5.37
N ASN A 24 11.04 13.01 4.68
CA ASN A 24 12.09 13.05 3.65
C ASN A 24 13.49 12.90 4.24
N GLU A 25 13.77 13.50 5.41
CA GLU A 25 15.04 13.31 6.11
C GLU A 25 15.21 11.87 6.59
N ARG A 26 14.13 11.27 7.12
CA ARG A 26 14.16 9.91 7.66
C ARG A 26 14.18 8.84 6.58
N TYR A 27 13.51 9.07 5.47
CA TYR A 27 13.37 8.16 4.33
C TYR A 27 13.70 8.87 3.02
N PRO A 28 14.98 9.22 2.78
CA PRO A 28 15.38 10.05 1.64
C PRO A 28 15.39 9.30 0.30
N GLN A 29 15.30 7.98 0.35
CA GLN A 29 15.40 7.13 -0.84
C GLN A 29 14.06 7.01 -1.55
N ARG A 30 14.11 6.75 -2.86
CA ARG A 30 12.94 6.36 -3.66
C ARG A 30 13.19 4.97 -4.23
N HIS A 31 12.17 4.12 -4.25
CA HIS A 31 12.31 2.78 -4.81
C HIS A 31 12.26 2.73 -6.35
N ALA A 32 12.78 1.65 -6.94
CA ALA A 32 12.79 1.44 -8.38
C ALA A 32 11.47 0.89 -8.98
N VAL A 33 10.47 0.55 -8.16
CA VAL A 33 9.20 -0.07 -8.60
C VAL A 33 8.26 0.97 -9.24
N GLN A 34 8.36 1.16 -10.56
CA GLN A 34 7.65 2.24 -11.27
C GLN A 34 6.51 1.79 -12.20
N SER A 35 6.30 0.49 -12.36
CA SER A 35 5.29 -0.09 -13.24
C SER A 35 4.49 -1.19 -12.53
N ASP A 36 3.29 -1.48 -13.04
CA ASP A 36 2.44 -2.57 -12.53
C ASP A 36 3.16 -3.92 -12.59
N LYS A 37 3.97 -4.15 -13.65
CA LYS A 37 4.80 -5.36 -13.78
C LYS A 37 5.84 -5.45 -12.67
N ALA A 38 6.53 -4.34 -12.37
CA ALA A 38 7.51 -4.31 -11.28
C ALA A 38 6.82 -4.49 -9.92
N LEU A 39 5.65 -3.88 -9.73
CA LEU A 39 4.88 -4.01 -8.49
C LEU A 39 4.40 -5.45 -8.29
N TYR A 40 3.96 -6.12 -9.35
CA TYR A 40 3.60 -7.54 -9.31
C TYR A 40 4.78 -8.40 -8.84
N ALA A 41 5.96 -8.22 -9.45
CA ALA A 41 7.16 -8.96 -9.07
C ALA A 41 7.53 -8.71 -7.60
N TYR A 42 7.53 -7.45 -7.18
CA TYR A 42 7.82 -7.04 -5.81
C TYR A 42 6.84 -7.64 -4.79
N ALA A 43 5.53 -7.54 -5.04
CA ALA A 43 4.51 -8.12 -4.17
C ALA A 43 4.60 -9.65 -4.13
N HIS A 44 4.93 -10.28 -5.25
CA HIS A 44 5.14 -11.73 -5.31
C HIS A 44 6.34 -12.16 -4.47
N GLU A 45 7.46 -11.43 -4.51
CA GLU A 45 8.63 -11.70 -3.66
C GLU A 45 8.28 -11.63 -2.17
N ILE A 46 7.59 -10.56 -1.74
CA ILE A 46 7.12 -10.42 -0.35
C ILE A 46 6.17 -11.57 0.03
N LYS A 47 5.23 -11.93 -0.85
CA LYS A 47 4.32 -13.06 -0.61
C LYS A 47 5.11 -14.36 -0.44
N GLN A 48 6.13 -14.62 -1.24
CA GLN A 48 6.94 -15.83 -1.13
C GLN A 48 7.78 -15.85 0.16
N GLU A 49 8.26 -14.68 0.60
CA GLU A 49 9.01 -14.54 1.85
C GLU A 49 8.14 -14.85 3.08
N TYR A 50 6.93 -14.29 3.16
CA TYR A 50 6.11 -14.33 4.38
C TYR A 50 4.86 -15.23 4.31
N LEU A 51 4.37 -15.56 3.11
CA LEU A 51 3.06 -16.20 2.87
C LEU A 51 3.13 -17.31 1.80
N ARG A 52 4.02 -18.28 2.01
CA ARG A 52 4.33 -19.36 1.03
C ARG A 52 3.10 -20.10 0.48
N ASN A 53 2.06 -20.28 1.30
CA ASN A 53 0.83 -21.00 0.91
C ASN A 53 -0.32 -20.10 0.45
N ALA A 54 -0.12 -18.77 0.40
CA ALA A 54 -1.15 -17.86 -0.09
C ALA A 54 -1.34 -18.00 -1.61
N PRO A 55 -2.60 -17.94 -2.10
CA PRO A 55 -2.87 -17.98 -3.54
C PRO A 55 -2.19 -16.82 -4.27
N SER A 56 -1.90 -17.04 -5.56
CA SER A 56 -1.34 -16.01 -6.43
C SER A 56 -2.32 -14.85 -6.65
N PHE A 57 -1.78 -13.69 -6.98
CA PHE A 57 -2.57 -12.52 -7.33
C PHE A 57 -3.18 -12.68 -8.73
N ASP A 58 -4.47 -12.32 -8.86
CA ASP A 58 -5.12 -12.19 -10.16
C ASP A 58 -4.69 -10.89 -10.85
N LYS A 59 -4.47 -9.83 -10.07
CA LYS A 59 -4.05 -8.52 -10.56
C LYS A 59 -3.24 -7.77 -9.50
N VAL A 60 -2.19 -7.08 -9.93
CA VAL A 60 -1.42 -6.14 -9.10
C VAL A 60 -1.20 -4.87 -9.91
N LEU A 61 -1.57 -3.70 -9.38
CA LEU A 61 -1.46 -2.43 -10.13
C LEU A 61 -1.31 -1.20 -9.24
N PHE A 62 -0.72 -0.16 -9.81
CA PHE A 62 -0.82 1.20 -9.31
C PHE A 62 -2.13 1.85 -9.76
N ASP A 63 -2.89 2.41 -8.82
CA ASP A 63 -4.20 3.00 -9.07
C ASP A 63 -4.16 4.51 -8.86
N ASN A 64 -4.35 5.27 -9.94
CA ASN A 64 -4.43 6.75 -9.92
C ASN A 64 -5.74 7.26 -9.30
N ARG A 65 -6.76 6.40 -9.16
CA ARG A 65 -8.07 6.76 -8.59
C ARG A 65 -8.15 6.55 -7.10
N LEU A 66 -7.15 5.88 -6.52
CA LEU A 66 -6.94 5.84 -5.08
C LEU A 66 -6.40 7.20 -4.63
N ASP A 67 -7.31 8.17 -4.61
CA ASP A 67 -7.07 9.48 -4.05
C ASP A 67 -7.06 9.38 -2.52
N LEU A 68 -6.20 10.16 -1.87
CA LEU A 68 -6.05 10.23 -0.41
C LEU A 68 -7.37 10.60 0.30
N THR A 69 -8.34 11.12 -0.47
CA THR A 69 -9.68 11.51 -0.04
C THR A 69 -10.60 10.32 0.33
N HIS A 70 -10.25 9.08 -0.05
CA HIS A 70 -11.00 7.87 0.34
C HIS A 70 -10.16 6.90 1.19
N ARG A 71 -9.84 7.30 2.43
CA ARG A 71 -9.55 6.43 3.60
C ARG A 71 -8.56 5.25 3.48
N ALA A 72 -7.82 5.08 2.38
CA ALA A 72 -6.99 3.88 2.24
C ALA A 72 -5.70 4.21 1.50
N LEU A 73 -4.64 4.27 2.28
CA LEU A 73 -3.26 4.29 1.81
C LEU A 73 -2.93 3.04 0.95
N GLY A 74 -3.77 2.00 1.05
CA GLY A 74 -4.01 0.95 0.07
C GLY A 74 -5.46 0.52 0.29
N LEU A 75 -6.24 0.38 -0.78
CA LEU A 75 -7.68 0.19 -0.67
C LEU A 75 -8.03 -1.26 -0.94
N HIS A 76 -8.39 -1.93 0.15
CA HIS A 76 -9.39 -2.98 0.21
C HIS A 76 -10.62 -2.61 -0.62
N THR A 77 -10.57 -2.90 -1.92
CA THR A 77 -11.77 -3.17 -2.67
C THR A 77 -11.80 -4.66 -2.96
N THR A 78 -12.54 -5.40 -2.13
CA THR A 78 -13.30 -6.52 -2.65
C THR A 78 -14.25 -5.93 -3.69
N ILE A 79 -13.80 -5.79 -4.94
CA ILE A 79 -14.69 -5.47 -6.05
C ILE A 79 -15.51 -6.74 -6.28
N SER A 80 -16.57 -6.89 -5.49
CA SER A 80 -17.67 -7.81 -5.80
C SER A 80 -18.38 -7.27 -7.04
N ARG A 81 -17.86 -7.58 -8.23
CA ARG A 81 -18.64 -7.44 -9.47
C ARG A 81 -19.63 -8.60 -9.51
N VAL A 82 -20.91 -8.31 -9.30
CA VAL A 82 -21.99 -9.24 -9.60
C VAL A 82 -22.18 -9.26 -11.12
N GLN A 83 -21.50 -10.18 -11.81
CA GLN A 83 -21.93 -10.64 -13.13
C GLN A 83 -22.25 -12.12 -13.01
N GLY A 84 -23.53 -12.46 -13.07
CA GLY A 84 -23.99 -13.84 -13.22
C GLY A 84 -23.56 -14.80 -12.10
N GLY A 85 -24.23 -14.72 -10.94
CA GLY A 85 -24.49 -15.90 -10.09
C GLY A 85 -23.33 -16.60 -9.36
N LYS A 86 -22.05 -16.24 -9.53
CA LYS A 86 -20.94 -16.81 -8.73
C LYS A 86 -19.87 -15.77 -8.40
N LEU A 87 -19.76 -15.40 -7.12
CA LEU A 87 -18.63 -14.65 -6.57
C LEU A 87 -17.36 -15.51 -6.65
N LYS A 88 -16.57 -15.33 -7.70
CA LYS A 88 -15.14 -15.66 -7.63
C LYS A 88 -14.47 -14.50 -6.90
N ALA A 89 -14.01 -14.74 -5.68
CA ALA A 89 -13.11 -13.81 -5.01
C ALA A 89 -11.83 -13.69 -5.85
N LYS A 90 -11.66 -12.56 -6.55
CA LYS A 90 -10.40 -12.25 -7.22
C LYS A 90 -9.47 -11.59 -6.22
N LYS A 91 -8.22 -12.07 -6.13
CA LYS A 91 -7.20 -11.47 -5.28
C LYS A 91 -6.47 -10.37 -6.07
N ASP A 92 -7.10 -9.20 -6.14
CA ASP A 92 -6.54 -7.99 -6.74
C ASP A 92 -5.82 -7.16 -5.65
N LEU A 93 -4.51 -6.90 -5.81
CA LEU A 93 -3.75 -5.97 -4.98
C LEU A 93 -3.67 -4.60 -5.68
N ARG A 94 -4.05 -3.54 -4.98
CA ARG A 94 -4.02 -2.17 -5.51
C ARG A 94 -3.24 -1.24 -4.59
N VAL A 95 -2.23 -0.57 -5.14
CA VAL A 95 -1.44 0.43 -4.43
C VAL A 95 -1.71 1.79 -5.03
N ALA A 96 -1.91 2.82 -4.21
CA ALA A 96 -2.10 4.18 -4.71
C ALA A 96 -0.85 4.63 -5.48
N SER A 97 -1.03 5.30 -6.63
CA SER A 97 0.11 5.71 -7.48
C SER A 97 1.08 6.67 -6.80
N LEU A 98 0.67 7.34 -5.72
CA LEU A 98 1.57 8.17 -4.90
C LEU A 98 2.76 7.39 -4.36
N TYR A 99 2.60 6.08 -4.12
CA TYR A 99 3.69 5.26 -3.60
C TYR A 99 4.84 5.13 -4.58
N LYS A 100 4.67 5.43 -5.88
CA LYS A 100 5.78 5.48 -6.83
C LYS A 100 6.89 6.46 -6.43
N GLU A 101 6.54 7.51 -5.70
CA GLU A 101 7.48 8.51 -5.19
C GLU A 101 7.91 8.22 -3.75
N ALA A 102 7.42 7.14 -3.15
CA ALA A 102 7.69 6.82 -1.76
C ALA A 102 9.02 6.06 -1.59
N ALA A 103 9.49 6.07 -0.35
CA ALA A 103 10.62 5.28 0.05
C ALA A 103 10.34 3.77 0.01
N PRO A 104 11.37 2.93 -0.18
CA PRO A 104 11.23 1.47 -0.19
C PRO A 104 10.48 0.91 1.02
N GLU A 105 10.69 1.48 2.21
CA GLU A 105 10.04 1.09 3.46
C GLU A 105 8.54 1.33 3.42
N LEU A 106 8.10 2.46 2.85
CA LEU A 106 6.69 2.81 2.74
C LEU A 106 5.98 1.94 1.71
N LEU A 107 6.63 1.62 0.58
CA LEU A 107 6.11 0.64 -0.37
C LEU A 107 6.00 -0.75 0.26
N LYS A 108 7.04 -1.20 0.97
CA LYS A 108 7.01 -2.50 1.66
C LYS A 108 5.87 -2.54 2.68
N MET A 109 5.75 -1.50 3.49
CA MET A 109 4.70 -1.37 4.50
C MET A 109 3.32 -1.55 3.87
N ILE A 110 3.01 -0.82 2.79
CA ILE A 110 1.67 -0.90 2.22
C ILE A 110 1.41 -2.24 1.54
N VAL A 111 2.39 -2.82 0.85
CA VAL A 111 2.24 -4.13 0.22
C VAL A 111 2.03 -5.23 1.27
N VAL A 112 2.77 -5.20 2.38
CA VAL A 112 2.59 -6.13 3.50
C VAL A 112 1.22 -5.94 4.16
N TYR A 113 0.79 -4.69 4.36
CA TYR A 113 -0.53 -4.39 4.91
C TYR A 113 -1.64 -4.99 4.03
N GLU A 114 -1.61 -4.74 2.71
CA GLU A 114 -2.60 -5.31 1.79
C GLU A 114 -2.57 -6.83 1.78
N LEU A 115 -1.37 -7.43 1.76
CA LEU A 115 -1.19 -8.87 1.85
C LEU A 115 -1.78 -9.48 3.11
N ALA A 116 -1.63 -8.82 4.27
CA ALA A 116 -2.11 -9.31 5.55
C ALA A 116 -3.64 -9.22 5.69
N HIS A 117 -4.28 -8.30 4.96
CA HIS A 117 -5.72 -8.15 5.01
C HIS A 117 -6.47 -9.10 4.03
N HIS A 118 -5.77 -9.76 3.09
CA HIS A 118 -6.31 -10.63 2.04
C HIS A 118 -6.20 -12.15 2.30
#